data_AF-A0A1V5HTJ9-F1
#
_entry.id   AF-A0A1V5HTJ9-F1
#
_cell.length_a   1.000
_cell.length_b   1.000
_cell.length_c   1.000
_cell.angle_alpha   90.00
_cell.angle_beta   90.00
_cell.angle_gamma   90.00
#
_symmetry.space_group_name_H-M   'P 1'
#
loop_
_entity.id
_entity.type
_entity.pdbx_description
1 polymer ?
#
loop_
_entity_poly.entity_id
_entity_poly.type
_entity_poly.pdbx_seq_one_letter_code
_entity_poly.pdbx_strand_id
1 'polypeptide(L)'
;MTVFKKRETLTENMTYMAMMAAINIIFSLFAAWVPLGAIFVMIALPLTSAVIAIYCKPRYYAIYLLATIGVCLAATAWDMKNTLFYVIPSIFTGLTYGLLRKTKAPVSIIVFLVTGLQMALTYASIWLIQWIYEVNMVQFIEELLGVAGSQLMINIVPSAMFAYALGQTGLSHLFMTGELAHLNQQEADDAWIEWVYPIMGIVFGALSFGLSFWELTVGYVFLITALYWSCFSVSTLFNPRAPIAVYIIGGVLLLGSFFAFAGCYSLLKEGQGLILLDLPLMSGCIAALINRILKKPATKVE
;
A
#
# COMPACT_ATOMS: atom_id res chain seq x y z
N MET A 1 -26.92 18.11 7.05
CA MET A 1 -26.13 16.93 6.59
C MET A 1 -26.71 16.33 5.30
N THR A 2 -26.57 17.04 4.17
CA THR A 2 -27.05 16.63 2.82
C THR A 2 -25.90 16.31 1.85
N VAL A 3 -24.66 16.45 2.31
CA VAL A 3 -23.43 16.29 1.49
C VAL A 3 -22.99 14.82 1.35
N PHE A 4 -23.40 13.95 2.29
CA PHE A 4 -22.98 12.55 2.37
C PHE A 4 -24.13 11.57 2.11
N LYS A 5 -24.86 11.76 1.00
CA LYS A 5 -25.85 10.80 0.51
C LYS A 5 -25.39 10.22 -0.83
N LYS A 6 -25.69 8.94 -1.06
CA LYS A 6 -25.48 8.28 -2.35
C LYS A 6 -26.18 9.08 -3.44
N ARG A 7 -25.48 9.38 -4.52
CA ARG A 7 -25.97 10.26 -5.59
C ARG A 7 -26.70 9.42 -6.63
N GLU A 8 -28.02 9.60 -6.74
CA GLU A 8 -28.85 8.76 -7.60
C GLU A 8 -29.14 9.41 -8.95
N THR A 9 -29.33 10.73 -8.96
CA THR A 9 -29.66 11.48 -10.18
C THR A 9 -28.41 11.92 -10.95
N LEU A 10 -28.55 12.18 -12.24
CA LEU A 10 -27.44 12.66 -13.09
C LEU A 10 -26.87 13.98 -12.54
N THR A 11 -27.73 14.95 -12.26
CA THR A 11 -27.37 16.28 -11.79
C THR A 11 -26.59 16.21 -10.47
N GLU A 12 -27.06 15.42 -9.52
CA GLU A 12 -26.37 15.21 -8.24
C GLU A 12 -24.95 14.64 -8.40
N ASN A 13 -24.78 13.65 -9.31
CA ASN A 13 -23.46 13.09 -9.58
C ASN A 13 -22.55 14.14 -10.23
N MET A 14 -23.05 14.87 -11.24
CA MET A 14 -22.27 15.87 -11.97
C MET A 14 -21.84 17.04 -11.07
N THR A 15 -22.75 17.59 -10.27
CA THR A 15 -22.43 18.69 -9.35
C THR A 15 -21.43 18.25 -8.29
N TYR A 16 -21.55 17.03 -7.76
CA TYR A 16 -20.61 16.52 -6.77
C TYR A 16 -19.22 16.28 -7.35
N MET A 17 -19.14 15.71 -8.56
CA MET A 17 -17.87 15.52 -9.26
C MET A 17 -17.20 16.86 -9.59
N ALA A 18 -17.97 17.87 -10.02
CA ALA A 18 -17.45 19.22 -10.27
C ALA A 18 -16.90 19.87 -9.00
N MET A 19 -17.60 19.72 -7.87
CA MET A 19 -17.14 20.23 -6.58
C MET A 19 -15.82 19.57 -6.15
N MET A 20 -15.70 18.25 -6.29
CA MET A 20 -14.47 17.54 -5.94
C MET A 20 -13.32 17.83 -6.92
N ALA A 21 -13.60 18.03 -8.20
CA ALA A 21 -12.62 18.51 -9.16
C ALA A 21 -12.11 19.92 -8.78
N ALA A 22 -13.00 20.82 -8.34
CA ALA A 22 -12.62 22.13 -7.84
C ALA A 22 -11.70 22.06 -6.61
N ILE A 23 -12.00 21.17 -5.66
CA ILE A 23 -11.15 20.92 -4.49
C ILE A 23 -9.76 20.43 -4.93
N ASN A 24 -9.70 19.52 -5.91
CA ASN A 24 -8.42 19.03 -6.44
C ASN A 24 -7.59 20.13 -7.09
N ILE A 25 -8.21 21.09 -7.78
CA ILE A 25 -7.50 22.25 -8.32
C ILE A 25 -6.90 23.10 -7.21
N ILE A 26 -7.65 23.35 -6.13
CA ILE A 26 -7.16 24.12 -4.98
C ILE A 26 -5.95 23.41 -4.36
N PHE A 27 -6.02 22.09 -4.15
CA PHE A 27 -4.89 21.31 -3.66
C PHE A 27 -3.71 21.31 -4.64
N SER A 28 -3.97 21.19 -5.94
CA SER A 28 -2.92 21.24 -6.96
C SER A 28 -2.20 22.59 -6.95
N LEU A 29 -2.93 23.71 -6.87
CA LEU A 29 -2.34 25.04 -6.74
C LEU A 29 -1.56 25.16 -5.43
N PHE A 30 -2.12 24.68 -4.31
CA PHE A 30 -1.43 24.70 -3.03
C PHE A 30 -0.09 23.95 -3.06
N ALA A 31 -0.04 22.74 -3.65
CA ALA A 31 1.20 21.99 -3.84
C ALA A 31 2.24 22.74 -4.65
N ALA A 32 1.81 23.53 -5.63
CA ALA A 32 2.71 24.22 -6.55
C ALA A 32 3.34 25.48 -5.92
N TRP A 33 2.67 26.12 -4.95
CA TRP A 33 3.14 27.36 -4.31
C TRP A 33 3.73 27.17 -2.91
N VAL A 34 3.41 26.06 -2.22
CA VAL A 34 3.85 25.82 -0.84
C VAL A 34 4.97 24.78 -0.81
N PRO A 35 6.18 25.12 -0.32
CA PRO A 35 7.24 24.14 -0.09
C PRO A 35 6.75 23.01 0.82
N LEU A 36 7.03 21.76 0.45
CA LEU A 36 6.50 20.53 1.11
C LEU A 36 4.98 20.34 1.02
N GLY A 37 4.22 21.26 0.40
CA GLY A 37 2.79 21.14 0.17
C GLY A 37 2.42 19.89 -0.65
N ALA A 38 3.33 19.44 -1.51
CA ALA A 38 3.19 18.18 -2.26
C ALA A 38 2.96 16.96 -1.36
N ILE A 39 3.57 16.89 -0.17
CA ILE A 39 3.39 15.77 0.78
C ILE A 39 1.95 15.78 1.32
N PHE A 40 1.43 16.94 1.68
CA PHE A 40 0.04 17.07 2.14
C PHE A 40 -0.95 16.69 1.03
N VAL A 41 -0.67 17.15 -0.18
CA VAL A 41 -1.51 16.91 -1.36
C VAL A 41 -1.52 15.44 -1.79
N MET A 42 -0.40 14.73 -1.63
CA MET A 42 -0.32 13.28 -1.81
C MET A 42 -1.24 12.48 -0.86
N ILE A 43 -1.59 13.05 0.30
CA ILE A 43 -2.47 12.42 1.30
C ILE A 43 -3.93 12.85 1.08
N ALA A 44 -4.15 14.14 0.78
CA ALA A 44 -5.49 14.72 0.65
C ALA A 44 -6.16 14.44 -0.70
N LEU A 45 -5.43 14.41 -1.82
CA LEU A 45 -6.02 14.17 -3.15
C LEU A 45 -6.64 12.78 -3.32
N PRO A 46 -6.03 11.69 -2.80
CA PRO A 46 -6.68 10.39 -2.85
C PRO A 46 -8.04 10.38 -2.13
N LEU A 47 -8.22 11.20 -1.08
CA LEU A 47 -9.47 11.28 -0.33
C LEU A 47 -10.63 11.79 -1.20
N THR A 48 -10.45 12.89 -1.93
CA THR A 48 -11.51 13.47 -2.77
C THR A 48 -12.01 12.46 -3.82
N SER A 49 -11.06 11.73 -4.40
CA SER A 49 -11.30 10.70 -5.40
C SER A 49 -11.97 9.46 -4.79
N ALA A 50 -11.55 9.05 -3.59
CA ALA A 50 -12.17 7.94 -2.85
C ALA A 50 -13.63 8.24 -2.49
N VAL A 51 -13.92 9.48 -2.07
CA VAL A 51 -15.29 9.92 -1.73
C VAL A 51 -16.20 9.86 -2.97
N ILE A 52 -15.70 10.20 -4.16
CA ILE A 52 -16.46 10.03 -5.41
C ILE A 52 -16.74 8.57 -5.69
N ALA A 53 -15.74 7.70 -5.57
CA ALA A 53 -15.95 6.26 -5.79
C ALA A 53 -17.01 5.69 -4.83
N ILE A 54 -17.05 6.18 -3.58
CA ILE A 54 -18.05 5.76 -2.59
C ILE A 54 -19.46 6.26 -2.96
N TYR A 55 -19.63 7.55 -3.24
CA TYR A 55 -20.97 8.16 -3.35
C TYR A 55 -21.56 8.22 -4.76
N CYS A 56 -20.71 8.25 -5.79
CA CYS A 56 -21.15 8.37 -7.18
C CYS A 56 -21.32 7.01 -7.87
N LYS A 57 -22.09 7.01 -8.96
CA LYS A 57 -22.28 5.82 -9.82
C LYS A 57 -21.04 5.56 -10.67
N PRO A 58 -20.62 4.29 -10.86
CA PRO A 58 -19.38 3.94 -11.55
C PRO A 58 -19.33 4.37 -13.01
N ARG A 59 -20.50 4.45 -13.68
CA ARG A 59 -20.62 4.94 -15.06
C ARG A 59 -20.06 6.36 -15.27
N TYR A 60 -19.86 7.14 -14.21
CA TYR A 60 -19.39 8.52 -14.28
C TYR A 60 -17.93 8.70 -13.90
N TYR A 61 -17.21 7.66 -13.46
CA TYR A 61 -15.81 7.80 -13.03
C TYR A 61 -14.88 8.25 -14.16
N ALA A 62 -15.12 7.79 -15.39
CA ALA A 62 -14.35 8.23 -16.55
C ALA A 62 -14.54 9.74 -16.83
N ILE A 63 -15.76 10.25 -16.67
CA ILE A 63 -16.05 11.68 -16.84
C ILE A 63 -15.35 12.50 -15.76
N TYR A 64 -15.41 12.06 -14.50
CA TYR A 64 -14.69 12.70 -13.41
C TYR A 64 -13.18 12.73 -13.65
N LEU A 65 -12.60 11.61 -14.09
CA LEU A 65 -11.16 11.48 -14.33
C LEU A 65 -10.71 12.46 -15.42
N LEU A 66 -11.39 12.44 -16.58
CA LEU A 66 -11.07 13.33 -17.70
C LEU A 66 -11.27 14.81 -17.34
N ALA A 67 -12.36 15.15 -16.67
CA ALA A 67 -12.64 16.51 -16.25
C ALA A 67 -11.61 17.02 -15.23
N THR A 68 -11.29 16.23 -14.21
CA THR A 68 -10.34 16.63 -13.17
C THR A 68 -8.95 16.81 -13.75
N ILE A 69 -8.47 15.86 -14.55
CA ILE A 69 -7.17 15.97 -15.21
C ILE A 69 -7.14 17.19 -16.13
N GLY A 70 -8.17 17.37 -16.96
CA GLY A 70 -8.24 18.49 -17.91
C GLY A 70 -8.22 19.84 -17.21
N VAL A 71 -9.00 20.01 -16.14
CA VAL A 71 -9.05 21.30 -15.44
C VAL A 71 -7.80 21.51 -14.57
N CYS A 72 -7.24 20.48 -13.93
CA CYS A 72 -5.96 20.60 -13.23
C CYS A 72 -4.82 20.97 -14.19
N LEU A 73 -4.74 20.35 -15.37
CA LEU A 73 -3.76 20.71 -16.41
C LEU A 73 -3.93 22.16 -16.88
N ALA A 74 -5.17 22.62 -17.06
CA ALA A 74 -5.43 24.01 -17.44
C ALA A 74 -5.03 24.99 -16.32
N ALA A 75 -5.31 24.66 -15.06
CA ALA A 75 -5.03 25.52 -13.91
C ALA A 75 -3.53 25.56 -13.54
N THR A 76 -2.81 24.46 -13.71
CA THR A 76 -1.36 24.36 -13.47
C THR A 76 -0.57 24.21 -14.77
N ALA A 77 -1.01 24.87 -15.85
CA ALA A 77 -0.33 24.78 -17.15
C ALA A 77 1.16 25.19 -17.08
N TRP A 78 1.52 26.05 -16.13
CA TRP A 78 2.89 26.48 -15.85
C TRP A 78 3.73 25.44 -15.10
N ASP A 79 3.10 24.49 -14.41
CA ASP A 79 3.73 23.35 -13.72
C ASP A 79 2.99 22.05 -14.03
N MET A 80 3.15 21.59 -15.26
CA MET A 80 2.56 20.33 -15.72
C MET A 80 3.11 19.11 -14.94
N LYS A 81 4.30 19.22 -14.34
CA LYS A 81 4.92 18.13 -13.57
C LYS A 81 4.05 17.78 -12.36
N ASN A 82 3.53 18.79 -11.67
CA ASN A 82 2.65 18.59 -10.53
C ASN A 82 1.39 17.78 -10.91
N THR A 83 0.72 18.17 -12.00
CA THR A 83 -0.49 17.46 -12.43
C THR A 83 -0.18 16.04 -12.93
N LEU A 84 0.87 15.86 -13.74
CA LEU A 84 1.22 14.55 -14.30
C LEU A 84 1.68 13.55 -13.24
N PHE A 85 2.52 13.98 -12.29
CA PHE A 85 3.20 13.07 -11.36
C PHE A 85 2.55 12.99 -9.98
N TYR A 86 1.68 13.93 -9.61
CA TYR A 86 1.04 13.93 -8.29
C TYR A 86 -0.47 13.80 -8.40
N VAL A 87 -1.13 14.60 -9.25
CA VAL A 87 -2.60 14.58 -9.38
C VAL A 87 -3.09 13.30 -10.02
N ILE A 88 -2.53 12.91 -11.16
CA ILE A 88 -2.96 11.69 -11.88
C ILE A 88 -2.84 10.45 -10.98
N PRO A 89 -1.67 10.15 -10.37
CA PRO A 89 -1.55 8.97 -9.52
C PRO A 89 -2.50 8.99 -8.32
N SER A 90 -2.72 10.17 -7.73
CA SER A 90 -3.62 10.33 -6.58
C SER A 90 -5.09 10.06 -6.94
N ILE A 91 -5.54 10.44 -8.15
CA ILE A 91 -6.89 10.14 -8.62
C ILE A 91 -7.08 8.63 -8.77
N PHE A 92 -6.13 7.93 -9.39
CA PHE A 92 -6.22 6.49 -9.60
C PHE A 92 -6.19 5.71 -8.28
N THR A 93 -5.27 6.05 -7.37
CA THR A 93 -5.20 5.39 -6.05
C THR A 93 -6.44 5.68 -5.21
N GLY A 94 -6.93 6.91 -5.20
CA GLY A 94 -8.14 7.29 -4.48
C GLY A 94 -9.40 6.59 -5.01
N LEU A 95 -9.61 6.57 -6.34
CA LEU A 95 -10.74 5.86 -6.95
C LEU A 95 -10.69 4.35 -6.63
N THR A 96 -9.51 3.75 -6.72
CA THR A 96 -9.31 2.32 -6.40
C THR A 96 -9.61 2.03 -4.94
N TYR A 97 -9.10 2.87 -4.03
CA TYR A 97 -9.40 2.77 -2.60
C TYR A 97 -10.90 2.82 -2.32
N GLY A 98 -11.61 3.82 -2.86
CA GLY A 98 -13.06 3.98 -2.64
C GLY A 98 -13.89 2.85 -3.26
N LEU A 99 -13.46 2.30 -4.40
CA LEU A 99 -14.07 1.13 -5.03
C LEU A 99 -13.93 -0.14 -4.16
N LEU A 100 -12.73 -0.39 -3.65
CA LEU A 100 -12.48 -1.54 -2.77
C LEU A 100 -13.22 -1.38 -1.43
N ARG A 101 -13.32 -0.16 -0.90
CA ARG A 101 -14.13 0.10 0.30
C ARG A 101 -15.62 -0.15 0.04
N LYS A 102 -16.14 0.25 -1.12
CA LYS A 102 -17.54 0.02 -1.52
C LYS A 102 -17.88 -1.46 -1.68
N THR A 103 -16.91 -2.29 -2.08
CA THR A 103 -17.04 -3.75 -2.15
C THR A 103 -16.80 -4.44 -0.80
N LYS A 104 -16.59 -3.67 0.27
CA LYS A 104 -16.30 -4.15 1.64
C LYS A 104 -15.05 -5.02 1.72
N ALA A 105 -14.02 -4.73 0.90
CA ALA A 105 -12.75 -5.43 1.03
C ALA A 105 -12.10 -5.17 2.41
N PRO A 106 -11.43 -6.16 3.02
CA PRO A 106 -10.65 -5.97 4.24
C PRO A 106 -9.57 -4.90 4.07
N VAL A 107 -9.33 -4.10 5.11
CA VAL A 107 -8.40 -2.95 5.07
C VAL A 107 -7.01 -3.34 4.62
N SER A 108 -6.47 -4.46 5.11
CA SER A 108 -5.19 -5.02 4.69
C SER A 108 -5.12 -5.25 3.18
N ILE A 109 -6.17 -5.81 2.58
CA ILE A 109 -6.22 -5.99 1.12
C ILE A 109 -6.32 -4.65 0.40
N ILE A 110 -7.11 -3.70 0.91
CA ILE A 110 -7.21 -2.36 0.32
C ILE A 110 -5.83 -1.70 0.29
N VAL A 111 -5.13 -1.64 1.42
CA VAL A 111 -3.82 -1.02 1.55
C VAL A 111 -2.81 -1.73 0.64
N PHE A 112 -2.80 -3.06 0.60
CA PHE A 112 -1.89 -3.82 -0.25
C PHE A 112 -2.10 -3.54 -1.74
N LEU A 113 -3.34 -3.60 -2.22
CA LEU A 113 -3.66 -3.37 -3.64
C LEU A 113 -3.41 -1.92 -4.07
N VAL A 114 -3.78 -0.95 -3.23
CA VAL A 114 -3.53 0.47 -3.51
C VAL A 114 -2.04 0.79 -3.47
N THR A 115 -1.27 0.15 -2.59
CA THR A 115 0.20 0.25 -2.56
C THR A 115 0.82 -0.28 -3.84
N GLY A 116 0.37 -1.45 -4.32
CA GLY A 116 0.83 -2.02 -5.60
C GLY A 116 0.51 -1.10 -6.79
N LEU A 117 -0.69 -0.53 -6.82
CA LEU A 117 -1.06 0.46 -7.84
C LEU A 117 -0.19 1.73 -7.75
N GLN A 118 0.04 2.26 -6.55
CA GLN A 118 0.86 3.44 -6.33
C GLN A 118 2.31 3.20 -6.79
N MET A 119 2.89 2.05 -6.47
CA MET A 119 4.21 1.65 -6.94
C MET A 119 4.25 1.59 -8.48
N ALA A 120 3.27 0.94 -9.11
CA ALA A 120 3.19 0.86 -10.58
C ALA A 120 3.09 2.25 -11.24
N LEU A 121 2.27 3.14 -10.67
CA LEU A 121 2.13 4.53 -11.14
C LEU A 121 3.40 5.34 -10.93
N THR A 122 4.15 5.07 -9.86
CA THR A 122 5.43 5.75 -9.59
C THR A 122 6.49 5.28 -10.59
N TYR A 123 6.55 3.99 -10.92
CA TYR A 123 7.41 3.50 -11.99
C TYR A 123 7.05 4.07 -13.36
N ALA A 124 5.74 4.10 -13.68
CA ALA A 124 5.27 4.73 -14.91
C ALA A 124 5.65 6.22 -14.95
N SER A 125 5.57 6.91 -13.81
CA SER A 125 5.98 8.30 -13.66
C SER A 125 7.48 8.48 -13.88
N ILE A 126 8.34 7.66 -13.27
CA ILE A 126 9.80 7.70 -13.47
C ILE A 126 10.14 7.50 -14.94
N TRP A 127 9.55 6.49 -15.58
CA TRP A 127 9.77 6.21 -16.99
C TRP A 127 9.35 7.39 -17.89
N LEU A 128 8.20 8.00 -17.59
CA LEU A 128 7.68 9.15 -18.32
C LEU A 128 8.53 10.42 -18.10
N ILE A 129 9.05 10.63 -16.88
CA ILE A 129 10.01 11.72 -16.60
C ILE A 129 11.27 11.55 -17.44
N GLN A 130 11.85 10.35 -17.45
CA GLN A 130 13.05 10.07 -18.22
C GLN A 130 12.82 10.29 -19.72
N TRP A 131 11.64 9.93 -20.22
CA TRP A 131 11.31 10.08 -21.63
C TRP A 131 11.07 11.54 -22.05
N ILE A 132 10.43 12.36 -21.21
CA ILE A 132 10.09 13.75 -21.54
C ILE A 132 11.24 14.72 -21.21
N TYR A 133 11.92 14.49 -20.08
CA TYR A 133 12.90 15.42 -19.53
C TYR A 133 14.35 14.94 -19.64
N GLU A 134 14.59 13.73 -20.17
CA GLU A 134 15.92 13.11 -20.28
C GLU A 134 16.68 12.99 -18.93
N VAL A 135 15.95 13.05 -17.81
CA VAL A 135 16.52 12.93 -16.46
C VAL A 135 16.40 11.49 -15.99
N ASN A 136 17.53 10.85 -15.67
CA ASN A 136 17.55 9.57 -14.98
C ASN A 136 17.36 9.78 -13.47
N MET A 137 16.11 9.72 -13.02
CA MET A 137 15.75 9.90 -11.60
C MET A 137 16.40 8.87 -10.68
N VAL A 138 16.65 7.65 -11.15
CA VAL A 138 17.31 6.61 -10.33
C VAL A 138 18.77 6.99 -10.08
N GLN A 139 19.48 7.37 -11.13
CA GLN A 139 20.87 7.83 -11.02
C GLN A 139 20.98 9.10 -10.16
N PHE A 140 20.05 10.04 -10.29
CA PHE A 140 20.02 11.24 -9.44
C PHE A 140 19.89 10.90 -7.95
N ILE A 141 19.05 9.91 -7.60
CA ILE A 141 18.90 9.44 -6.21
C ILE A 141 20.18 8.76 -5.72
N GLU A 142 20.82 7.94 -6.56
CA GLU A 142 22.10 7.28 -6.23
C GLU A 142 23.23 8.29 -5.95
N GLU A 143 23.32 9.33 -6.78
CA GLU A 143 24.28 10.42 -6.63
C GLU A 143 24.00 11.24 -5.35
N LEU A 144 22.74 11.57 -5.07
CA LEU A 144 22.35 12.32 -3.87
C LEU A 144 22.66 11.56 -2.58
N LEU A 145 22.46 10.24 -2.57
CA LEU A 145 22.76 9.39 -1.40
C LEU A 145 24.25 9.07 -1.25
N GLY A 146 25.09 9.49 -2.22
CA GLY A 146 26.53 9.22 -2.21
C GLY A 146 26.88 7.74 -2.43
N VAL A 147 25.98 6.97 -3.05
CA VAL A 147 26.11 5.51 -3.24
C VAL A 147 26.18 5.13 -4.72
N ALA A 148 26.47 6.09 -5.59
CA ALA A 148 26.62 5.91 -7.02
C ALA A 148 27.57 4.73 -7.34
N GLY A 149 27.06 3.74 -8.09
CA GLY A 149 27.82 2.56 -8.52
C GLY A 149 27.78 1.35 -7.59
N SER A 150 27.07 1.40 -6.46
CA SER A 150 26.86 0.21 -5.62
C SER A 150 25.80 -0.72 -6.21
N GLN A 151 26.21 -1.94 -6.62
CA GLN A 151 25.30 -2.98 -7.09
C GLN A 151 24.22 -3.35 -6.04
N LEU A 152 24.51 -3.15 -4.75
CA LEU A 152 23.55 -3.43 -3.68
C LEU A 152 22.35 -2.48 -3.72
N MET A 153 22.58 -1.20 -4.08
CA MET A 153 21.52 -0.20 -4.14
C MET A 153 20.51 -0.48 -5.23
N ILE A 154 20.99 -0.89 -6.42
CA ILE A 154 20.13 -1.26 -7.55
C ILE A 154 19.12 -2.34 -7.14
N ASN A 155 19.55 -3.32 -6.34
CA ASN A 155 18.70 -4.42 -5.89
C ASN A 155 17.67 -3.96 -4.83
N ILE A 156 17.99 -2.96 -4.01
CA ILE A 156 17.14 -2.50 -2.90
C ILE A 156 16.10 -1.47 -3.37
N VAL A 157 16.41 -0.67 -4.41
CA VAL A 157 15.55 0.41 -4.89
C VAL A 157 14.07 -0.01 -5.07
N PRO A 158 13.74 -1.14 -5.72
CA PRO A 158 12.34 -1.54 -5.86
C PRO A 158 11.63 -1.83 -4.54
N SER A 159 12.34 -2.38 -3.57
CA SER A 159 11.81 -2.63 -2.23
C SER A 159 11.62 -1.33 -1.45
N ALA A 160 12.53 -0.38 -1.60
CA ALA A 160 12.40 0.97 -1.06
C ALA A 160 11.22 1.72 -1.68
N MET A 161 10.98 1.57 -2.99
CA MET A 161 9.82 2.15 -3.67
C MET A 161 8.51 1.54 -3.18
N PHE A 162 8.46 0.22 -2.95
CA PHE A 162 7.31 -0.42 -2.33
C PHE A 162 7.07 0.12 -0.91
N ALA A 163 8.12 0.22 -0.09
CA ALA A 163 8.03 0.77 1.26
C ALA A 163 7.56 2.24 1.27
N TYR A 164 8.04 3.05 0.33
CA TYR A 164 7.58 4.42 0.13
C TYR A 164 6.09 4.48 -0.23
N ALA A 165 5.66 3.68 -1.21
CA ALA A 165 4.26 3.58 -1.62
C ALA A 165 3.37 3.08 -0.46
N LEU A 166 3.87 2.16 0.36
CA LEU A 166 3.19 1.65 1.54
C LEU A 166 3.04 2.75 2.61
N GLY A 167 4.10 3.51 2.87
CA GLY A 167 4.06 4.65 3.80
C GLY A 167 3.04 5.70 3.36
N GLN A 168 3.06 6.07 2.07
CA GLN A 168 2.10 7.01 1.52
C GLN A 168 0.65 6.48 1.61
N THR A 169 0.43 5.23 1.22
CA THR A 169 -0.91 4.60 1.26
C THR A 169 -1.39 4.44 2.71
N GLY A 170 -0.51 4.10 3.65
CA GLY A 170 -0.82 3.99 5.07
C GLY A 170 -1.23 5.33 5.69
N LEU A 171 -0.50 6.42 5.38
CA LEU A 171 -0.87 7.76 5.83
C LEU A 171 -2.21 8.21 5.23
N SER A 172 -2.41 8.00 3.92
CA SER A 172 -3.69 8.26 3.25
C SER A 172 -4.83 7.45 3.89
N HIS A 173 -4.60 6.18 4.21
CA HIS A 173 -5.58 5.34 4.88
C HIS A 173 -5.92 5.87 6.28
N LEU A 174 -4.94 6.25 7.11
CA LEU A 174 -5.20 6.84 8.43
C LEU A 174 -6.08 8.08 8.33
N PHE A 175 -5.77 8.98 7.39
CA PHE A 175 -6.57 10.19 7.16
C PHE A 175 -7.98 9.84 6.66
N MET A 176 -8.09 8.90 5.71
CA MET A 176 -9.37 8.41 5.21
C MET A 176 -10.20 7.76 6.29
N THR A 177 -9.64 6.96 7.19
CA THR A 177 -10.42 6.33 8.26
C THR A 177 -11.00 7.35 9.24
N GLY A 178 -10.27 8.41 9.57
CA GLY A 178 -10.79 9.51 10.40
C GLY A 178 -12.03 10.17 9.79
N GLU A 179 -11.99 10.45 8.48
CA GLU A 179 -13.11 11.07 7.78
C GLU A 179 -14.25 10.06 7.45
N LEU A 180 -13.91 8.85 7.02
CA LEU A 180 -14.87 7.81 6.64
C LEU A 180 -15.55 7.14 7.84
N ALA A 181 -14.98 7.21 9.05
CA ALA A 181 -15.63 6.73 10.27
C ALA A 181 -16.98 7.41 10.53
N HIS A 182 -17.11 8.68 10.11
CA HIS A 182 -18.37 9.44 10.17
C HIS A 182 -19.45 8.90 9.23
N LEU A 183 -19.12 7.97 8.32
CA LEU A 183 -19.98 7.50 7.24
C LEU A 183 -20.64 6.14 7.53
N ASN A 184 -20.51 5.59 8.75
CA ASN A 184 -21.13 4.33 9.18
C ASN A 184 -20.88 3.13 8.24
N GLN A 185 -19.80 3.16 7.46
CA GLN A 185 -19.36 2.01 6.69
C GLN A 185 -18.57 1.08 7.60
N GLN A 186 -19.29 0.11 8.18
CA GLN A 186 -18.69 -0.98 8.95
C GLN A 186 -17.65 -1.70 8.10
N GLU A 187 -16.49 -1.94 8.71
CA GLU A 187 -15.44 -2.74 8.12
C GLU A 187 -15.93 -4.18 7.97
N ALA A 188 -15.52 -4.88 6.92
CA ALA A 188 -15.77 -6.32 6.83
C ALA A 188 -14.87 -7.01 7.85
N ASP A 189 -15.44 -7.36 9.01
CA ASP A 189 -14.81 -8.27 9.96
C ASP A 189 -15.02 -9.71 9.50
N ASP A 190 -14.25 -10.04 8.47
CA ASP A 190 -14.43 -11.25 7.70
C ASP A 190 -13.43 -12.31 8.20
N ALA A 191 -13.92 -13.33 8.90
CA ALA A 191 -13.12 -14.37 9.54
C ALA A 191 -12.17 -15.16 8.60
N TRP A 192 -12.35 -15.04 7.29
CA TRP A 192 -11.44 -15.62 6.28
C TRP A 192 -10.11 -14.86 6.20
N ILE A 193 -10.10 -13.55 6.51
CA ILE A 193 -8.89 -12.72 6.39
C ILE A 193 -7.79 -13.13 7.39
N GLU A 194 -8.20 -13.65 8.56
CA GLU A 194 -7.27 -14.23 9.55
C GLU A 194 -6.48 -15.42 9.01
N TRP A 195 -6.98 -16.13 8.00
CA TRP A 195 -6.24 -17.22 7.33
C TRP A 195 -5.29 -16.70 6.25
N VAL A 196 -5.66 -15.60 5.59
CA VAL A 196 -4.89 -15.04 4.48
C VAL A 196 -3.56 -14.50 4.96
N TYR A 197 -3.51 -13.82 6.10
CA TYR A 197 -2.28 -13.20 6.62
C TYR A 197 -1.12 -14.19 6.76
N PRO A 198 -1.24 -15.29 7.53
CA PRO A 198 -0.15 -16.24 7.68
C PRO A 198 0.18 -16.96 6.37
N ILE A 199 -0.82 -17.29 5.55
CA ILE A 199 -0.60 -18.00 4.28
C ILE A 199 0.20 -17.11 3.32
N MET A 200 -0.21 -15.84 3.15
CA MET A 200 0.50 -14.91 2.28
C MET A 200 1.91 -14.59 2.80
N GLY A 201 2.09 -14.45 4.12
CA GLY A 201 3.43 -14.27 4.71
C GLY A 201 4.37 -15.45 4.42
N ILE A 202 3.88 -16.68 4.56
CA ILE A 202 4.65 -17.90 4.26
C ILE A 202 4.94 -18.00 2.76
N VAL A 203 3.93 -17.78 1.90
CA VAL A 203 4.09 -17.87 0.43
C VAL A 203 5.09 -16.83 -0.07
N PHE A 204 4.97 -15.57 0.34
CA PHE A 204 5.89 -14.52 -0.09
C PHE A 204 7.29 -14.69 0.52
N GLY A 205 7.41 -15.16 1.77
CA GLY A 205 8.73 -15.48 2.34
C GLY A 205 9.42 -16.64 1.60
N ALA A 206 8.67 -17.68 1.22
CA ALA A 206 9.20 -18.77 0.41
C ALA A 206 9.60 -18.30 -1.00
N LEU A 207 8.81 -17.41 -1.63
CA LEU A 207 9.13 -16.82 -2.92
C LEU A 207 10.36 -15.90 -2.84
N SER A 208 10.48 -15.10 -1.78
CA SER A 208 11.65 -14.27 -1.50
C SER A 208 12.92 -15.11 -1.45
N PHE A 209 12.91 -16.16 -0.61
CA PHE A 209 14.03 -17.07 -0.50
C PHE A 209 14.36 -17.78 -1.82
N GLY A 210 13.35 -18.38 -2.48
CA GLY A 210 13.56 -19.13 -3.72
C GLY A 210 14.04 -18.28 -4.90
N LEU A 211 13.46 -17.10 -5.09
CA LEU A 211 13.78 -16.23 -6.22
C LEU A 211 15.08 -15.45 -6.02
N SER A 212 15.53 -15.28 -4.77
CA SER A 212 16.81 -14.62 -4.47
C SER A 212 18.04 -15.31 -5.08
N PHE A 213 17.95 -16.60 -5.40
CA PHE A 213 19.01 -17.34 -6.06
C PHE A 213 19.08 -17.05 -7.56
N TRP A 214 17.99 -16.59 -8.16
CA TRP A 214 17.94 -16.21 -9.57
C TRP A 214 18.19 -14.71 -9.73
N GLU A 215 17.40 -13.88 -9.05
CA GLU A 215 17.44 -12.43 -9.15
C GLU A 215 17.23 -11.78 -7.77
N LEU A 216 18.31 -11.20 -7.23
CA LEU A 216 18.32 -10.66 -5.85
C LEU A 216 17.29 -9.53 -5.67
N THR A 217 17.13 -8.69 -6.70
CA THR A 217 16.14 -7.61 -6.75
C THR A 217 14.72 -8.10 -6.48
N VAL A 218 14.35 -9.21 -7.14
CA VAL A 218 13.01 -9.80 -7.03
C VAL A 218 12.82 -10.42 -5.64
N GLY A 219 13.87 -11.06 -5.11
CA GLY A 219 13.89 -11.58 -3.74
C GLY A 219 13.52 -10.50 -2.72
N TYR A 220 14.16 -9.33 -2.77
CA TYR A 220 13.87 -8.25 -1.83
C TYR A 220 12.45 -7.67 -1.94
N VAL A 221 11.88 -7.58 -3.13
CA VAL A 221 10.49 -7.13 -3.30
C VAL A 221 9.52 -8.11 -2.62
N PHE A 222 9.80 -9.40 -2.71
CA PHE A 222 9.01 -10.40 -2.01
C PHE A 222 9.27 -10.40 -0.50
N LEU A 223 10.50 -10.12 -0.04
CA LEU A 223 10.82 -9.96 1.38
C LEU A 223 10.00 -8.84 2.02
N ILE A 224 9.95 -7.64 1.42
CA ILE A 224 9.17 -6.53 1.97
C ILE A 224 7.66 -6.82 1.92
N THR A 225 7.21 -7.58 0.93
CA THR A 225 5.83 -8.05 0.83
C THR A 225 5.51 -9.09 1.91
N ALA A 226 6.43 -10.01 2.19
CA ALA A 226 6.32 -10.99 3.26
C ALA A 226 6.27 -10.30 4.63
N LEU A 227 7.11 -9.28 4.85
CA LEU A 227 7.09 -8.44 6.04
C LEU A 227 5.72 -7.81 6.27
N TYR A 228 5.12 -7.23 5.21
CA TYR A 228 3.78 -6.63 5.28
C TYR A 228 2.74 -7.62 5.83
N TRP A 229 2.63 -8.81 5.25
CA TRP A 229 1.66 -9.81 5.69
C TRP A 229 2.01 -10.42 7.05
N SER A 230 3.29 -10.56 7.36
CA SER A 230 3.77 -11.06 8.65
C SER A 230 3.39 -10.15 9.80
N CYS A 231 3.43 -8.83 9.61
CA CYS A 231 2.98 -7.86 10.62
C CYS A 231 1.48 -8.06 10.98
N PHE A 232 0.62 -8.24 9.98
CA PHE A 232 -0.79 -8.55 10.21
C PHE A 232 -0.99 -9.95 10.81
N SER A 233 -0.17 -10.91 10.42
CA SER A 233 -0.23 -12.26 10.98
C SER A 233 0.12 -12.27 12.47
N VAL A 234 1.16 -11.54 12.86
CA VAL A 234 1.59 -11.42 14.26
C VAL A 234 0.56 -10.69 15.12
N SER A 235 -0.15 -9.69 14.59
CA SER A 235 -1.22 -9.03 15.37
C SER A 235 -2.34 -9.99 15.77
N THR A 236 -2.62 -11.03 14.97
CA THR A 236 -3.61 -12.07 15.31
C THR A 236 -3.18 -12.96 16.48
N LEU A 237 -1.88 -13.04 16.79
CA LEU A 237 -1.34 -13.80 17.92
C LEU A 237 -1.63 -13.12 19.26
N PHE A 238 -1.77 -11.81 19.30
CA PHE A 238 -2.05 -11.05 20.53
C PHE A 238 -3.53 -11.05 20.94
N ASN A 239 -4.31 -12.00 20.42
CA ASN A 239 -5.71 -12.17 20.82
C ASN A 239 -5.79 -12.78 22.23
N PRO A 240 -6.58 -12.22 23.16
CA PRO A 240 -6.67 -12.70 24.55
C PRO A 240 -7.16 -14.15 24.71
N ARG A 241 -7.69 -14.77 23.65
CA ARG A 241 -8.13 -16.18 23.65
C ARG A 241 -7.08 -17.16 23.10
N ALA A 242 -5.88 -16.70 22.74
CA ALA A 242 -4.84 -17.58 22.24
C ALA A 242 -4.32 -18.51 23.36
N PRO A 243 -4.27 -19.84 23.14
CA PRO A 243 -3.75 -20.75 24.14
C PRO A 243 -2.25 -20.53 24.35
N ILE A 244 -1.78 -20.65 25.60
CA ILE A 244 -0.36 -20.44 25.99
C ILE A 244 0.60 -21.27 25.13
N ALA A 245 0.18 -22.47 24.72
CA ALA A 245 0.94 -23.35 23.84
C ALA A 245 1.36 -22.67 22.52
N VAL A 246 0.55 -21.77 21.95
CA VAL A 246 0.89 -21.04 20.72
C VAL A 246 2.07 -20.11 20.94
N TYR A 247 2.14 -19.42 22.09
CA TYR A 247 3.27 -18.55 22.41
C TYR A 247 4.55 -19.35 22.65
N ILE A 248 4.44 -20.52 23.31
CA ILE A 248 5.58 -21.42 23.49
C ILE A 248 6.10 -21.93 22.15
N ILE A 249 5.20 -22.43 21.29
CA ILE A 249 5.55 -22.89 19.93
C ILE A 249 6.17 -21.75 19.12
N GLY A 250 5.56 -20.55 19.15
CA GLY A 250 6.09 -19.37 18.47
C GLY A 250 7.48 -18.99 18.98
N GLY A 251 7.72 -19.02 20.29
CA GLY A 251 9.03 -18.76 20.88
C GLY A 251 10.09 -19.78 20.45
N VAL A 252 9.75 -21.07 20.44
CA VAL A 252 10.65 -22.14 19.96
C VAL A 252 10.96 -21.98 18.48
N LEU A 253 9.96 -21.71 17.64
CA LEU A 253 10.15 -21.47 16.21
C LEU A 253 11.02 -20.24 15.94
N LEU A 254 10.81 -19.16 16.70
CA LEU A 254 11.59 -17.93 16.58
C LEU A 254 13.05 -18.14 17.02
N LEU A 255 13.30 -18.83 18.14
CA LEU A 255 14.66 -19.21 18.54
C LEU A 255 15.34 -20.09 17.49
N GLY A 256 14.63 -21.11 16.99
CA GLY A 256 15.11 -21.97 15.90
C GLY A 256 15.45 -21.17 14.64
N SER A 257 14.64 -20.15 14.32
CA SER A 257 14.87 -19.27 13.17
C SER A 257 16.14 -18.42 13.32
N PHE A 258 16.49 -17.97 14.53
CA PHE A 258 17.74 -17.26 14.78
C PHE A 258 18.97 -18.16 14.66
N PHE A 259 18.89 -19.40 15.14
CA PHE A 259 19.98 -20.37 14.94
C PHE A 259 20.14 -20.74 13.46
N ALA A 260 19.03 -20.91 12.74
CA ALA A 260 19.05 -21.13 11.30
C ALA A 260 19.61 -19.93 10.54
N PHE A 261 19.25 -18.70 10.93
CA PHE A 261 19.83 -17.48 10.40
C PHE A 261 21.36 -17.48 10.58
N ALA A 262 21.85 -17.71 11.80
CA ALA A 262 23.28 -17.69 12.09
C ALA A 262 24.05 -18.78 11.33
N GLY A 263 23.50 -20.00 11.25
CA GLY A 263 24.12 -21.11 10.53
C GLY A 263 24.17 -20.89 9.02
N CYS A 264 23.06 -20.41 8.44
CA CYS A 264 22.93 -20.20 6.99
C CYS A 264 23.61 -18.92 6.50
N TYR A 265 23.86 -17.94 7.36
CA TYR A 265 24.48 -16.66 6.97
C TYR A 265 25.83 -16.86 6.27
N SER A 266 26.63 -17.80 6.76
CA SER A 266 27.95 -18.13 6.19
C SER A 266 27.89 -18.79 4.80
N LEU A 267 26.72 -19.33 4.41
CA LEU A 267 26.53 -20.06 3.16
C LEU A 267 26.05 -19.15 2.02
N LEU A 268 25.64 -17.92 2.31
CA LEU A 268 25.06 -17.00 1.35
C LEU A 268 26.11 -16.07 0.72
N LYS A 269 25.84 -15.66 -0.52
CA LYS A 269 26.69 -14.68 -1.23
C LYS A 269 26.50 -13.28 -0.64
N GLU A 270 27.45 -12.40 -0.93
CA GLU A 270 27.35 -10.98 -0.55
C GLU A 270 26.01 -10.38 -0.98
N GLY A 271 25.36 -9.67 -0.05
CA GLY A 271 24.02 -9.11 -0.22
C GLY A 271 22.88 -10.05 0.19
N GLN A 272 22.97 -11.35 -0.05
CA GLN A 272 21.84 -12.28 0.20
C GLN A 272 21.50 -12.46 1.69
N GLY A 273 22.38 -12.07 2.61
CA GLY A 273 22.16 -12.22 4.06
C GLY A 273 20.87 -11.58 4.58
N LEU A 274 20.38 -10.50 3.96
CA LEU A 274 19.13 -9.85 4.36
C LEU A 274 17.89 -10.71 4.11
N ILE A 275 17.91 -11.63 3.14
CA ILE A 275 16.79 -12.53 2.85
C ILE A 275 16.57 -13.53 3.98
N LEU A 276 17.58 -13.83 4.79
CA LEU A 276 17.40 -14.70 5.96
C LEU A 276 16.46 -14.10 7.01
N LEU A 277 16.12 -12.80 6.92
CA LEU A 277 15.05 -12.19 7.71
C LEU A 277 13.69 -12.85 7.44
N ASP A 278 13.50 -13.56 6.33
CA ASP A 278 12.29 -14.36 6.09
C ASP A 278 12.10 -15.45 7.16
N LEU A 279 13.18 -16.01 7.72
CA LEU A 279 13.09 -17.09 8.70
C LEU A 279 12.31 -16.68 9.96
N PRO A 280 12.68 -15.58 10.67
CA PRO A 280 11.89 -15.13 11.80
C PRO A 280 10.48 -14.65 11.39
N LEU A 281 10.30 -14.06 10.20
CA LEU A 281 8.98 -13.62 9.72
C LEU A 281 8.03 -14.80 9.48
N MET A 282 8.50 -15.84 8.81
CA MET A 282 7.77 -17.08 8.57
C MET A 282 7.45 -17.80 9.88
N SER A 283 8.35 -17.75 10.87
CA SER A 283 8.08 -18.35 12.20
C SER A 283 6.83 -17.74 12.87
N GLY A 284 6.68 -16.42 12.80
CA GLY A 284 5.50 -15.71 13.30
C GLY A 284 4.22 -16.06 12.52
N CYS A 285 4.34 -16.23 11.20
CA CYS A 285 3.23 -16.66 10.36
C CYS A 285 2.78 -18.09 10.65
N ILE A 286 3.71 -19.02 10.83
CA ILE A 286 3.41 -20.42 11.19
C ILE A 286 2.73 -20.47 12.57
N ALA A 287 3.24 -19.72 13.55
CA ALA A 287 2.61 -19.65 14.87
C ALA A 287 1.17 -19.10 14.78
N ALA A 288 0.93 -18.08 13.97
CA ALA A 288 -0.39 -17.51 13.75
C ALA A 288 -1.35 -18.49 13.05
N LEU A 289 -0.84 -19.26 12.09
CA LEU A 289 -1.61 -20.32 11.43
C LEU A 289 -2.02 -21.41 12.43
N ILE A 290 -1.09 -21.86 13.29
CA ILE A 290 -1.36 -22.81 14.36
C ILE A 290 -2.40 -22.26 15.33
N ASN A 291 -2.28 -20.99 15.73
CA ASN A 291 -3.26 -20.33 16.59
C ASN A 291 -4.67 -20.43 15.99
N ARG A 292 -4.80 -20.18 14.68
CA ARG A 292 -6.08 -20.23 13.99
C ARG A 292 -6.65 -21.65 13.90
N ILE A 293 -5.81 -22.66 13.68
CA ILE A 293 -6.22 -24.07 13.68
C ILE A 293 -6.68 -24.52 15.07
N LEU A 294 -6.02 -24.04 16.14
CA LEU A 294 -6.34 -24.39 17.53
C LEU A 294 -7.51 -23.60 18.11
N LYS A 295 -7.88 -22.46 17.54
CA LYS A 295 -9.11 -21.73 17.92
C LYS A 295 -10.32 -22.62 17.65
N LYS A 296 -10.95 -23.13 18.70
CA LYS A 296 -12.27 -23.79 18.58
C LYS A 296 -13.26 -22.80 17.99
N PRO A 297 -14.11 -23.21 17.01
CA PRO A 297 -15.18 -22.35 16.53
C PRO A 297 -16.03 -21.95 17.73
N ALA A 298 -16.30 -20.65 17.87
CA ALA A 298 -17.22 -20.17 18.87
C ALA A 298 -18.56 -20.89 18.61
N THR A 299 -18.95 -21.79 19.52
CA THR A 299 -20.33 -22.28 19.58
C THR A 299 -21.20 -21.04 19.64
N LYS A 300 -22.00 -20.82 18.59
CA LYS A 300 -23.11 -19.86 18.64
C LYS A 300 -23.97 -20.32 19.82
N VAL A 301 -23.95 -19.55 20.89
CA VAL A 301 -24.97 -19.67 21.93
C VAL A 301 -26.18 -18.99 21.29
N GLU A 302 -27.11 -19.82 20.80
CA GLU A 302 -28.46 -19.40 20.42
C GLU A 302 -29.22 -18.87 21.64
#